data_AF-A0AAD5TPY2-F1
#
_entry.id   AF-A0AAD5TPY2-F1
#
_cell.length_a   1.000
_cell.length_b   1.000
_cell.length_c   1.000
_cell.angle_alpha   90.00
_cell.angle_beta   90.00
_cell.angle_gamma   90.00
#
_symmetry.space_group_name_H-M   'P 1'
#
loop_
_entity.id
_entity.type
_entity.pdbx_description
1 polymer ?
#
loop_
_entity_poly.entity_id
_entity_poly.type
_entity_poly.pdbx_seq_one_letter_code
_entity_poly.pdbx_strand_id
1 'polypeptide(L)'
;MSSSVNVHAHSIAAVARASQTSSGEYFADYTFATQKLARVDAKGQKQGVVLVACGSYSPVTNLHLRMFEMARDYINDTPHLQLLGGYFSPVSDAYNKPGLVPWQHRVAMLEAGCASSDWIMVDSWESRQKEFQRTAWVLDHFDKMVNGDGKAGKEPRFVVLKQSR
;
A
#
# COMPACT_ATOMS: atom_id res chain seq x y z
N MET A 1 -9.28 -26.24 35.89
CA MET A 1 -8.40 -25.94 34.74
C MET A 1 -9.29 -25.51 33.58
N SER A 2 -9.45 -24.19 33.38
CA SER A 2 -10.14 -23.65 32.21
C SER A 2 -9.47 -22.31 31.90
N SER A 3 -8.64 -22.31 30.86
CA SER A 3 -7.95 -21.12 30.36
C SER A 3 -8.84 -20.44 29.32
N SER A 4 -9.45 -19.32 29.70
CA SER A 4 -10.19 -18.46 28.78
C SER A 4 -9.20 -17.75 27.84
N VAL A 5 -9.34 -18.01 26.54
CA VAL A 5 -8.62 -17.32 25.46
C VAL A 5 -9.17 -15.90 25.37
N ASN A 6 -8.30 -14.92 25.63
CA ASN A 6 -8.66 -13.50 25.64
C ASN A 6 -8.50 -12.93 24.22
N VAL A 7 -9.61 -12.89 23.47
CA VAL A 7 -9.67 -12.29 22.13
C VAL A 7 -9.67 -10.76 22.31
N HIS A 8 -8.51 -10.12 22.16
CA HIS A 8 -8.40 -8.66 22.22
C HIS A 8 -8.93 -8.04 20.93
N ALA A 9 -10.26 -7.94 20.83
CA ALA A 9 -10.94 -7.04 19.92
C ALA A 9 -10.80 -5.60 20.46
N HIS A 10 -9.64 -4.99 20.24
CA HIS A 10 -9.48 -3.57 20.54
C HIS A 10 -10.13 -2.74 19.43
N SER A 11 -11.22 -2.08 19.85
CA SER A 11 -12.00 -1.11 19.10
C SER A 11 -11.15 -0.08 18.34
N ILE A 12 -11.37 -0.01 17.03
CA ILE A 12 -10.79 0.97 16.09
C ILE A 12 -11.11 2.43 16.50
N ALA A 13 -12.11 2.64 17.37
CA ALA A 13 -12.52 3.98 17.80
C ALA A 13 -11.49 4.71 18.69
N ALA A 14 -10.54 4.01 19.33
CA ALA A 14 -9.56 4.64 20.22
C ALA A 14 -8.34 5.23 19.48
N VAL A 15 -8.03 4.74 18.27
CA VAL A 15 -6.92 5.26 17.45
C VAL A 15 -7.32 6.54 16.69
N ALA A 16 -8.63 6.79 16.54
CA ALA A 16 -9.19 7.94 15.84
C ALA A 16 -9.04 9.30 16.56
N ARG A 17 -8.34 9.39 17.71
CA ARG A 17 -8.16 10.63 18.49
C ARG A 17 -6.73 11.17 18.56
N ALA A 18 -5.84 10.71 17.69
CA ALA A 18 -4.56 11.38 17.44
C ALA A 18 -4.57 11.98 16.03
N SER A 19 -5.27 13.11 15.87
CA SER A 19 -5.23 13.91 14.64
C SER A 19 -3.83 14.51 14.44
N GLN A 20 -2.94 13.75 13.82
CA GLN A 20 -1.86 14.30 13.02
C GLN A 20 -2.15 13.89 11.58
N THR A 21 -2.76 14.81 10.83
CA THR A 21 -2.87 14.70 9.36
C THR A 21 -1.48 14.51 8.77
N SER A 22 -1.35 13.63 7.77
CA SER A 22 -0.10 13.34 7.08
C SER A 22 0.65 14.64 6.75
N SER A 23 1.88 14.80 7.24
CA SER A 23 2.73 15.96 6.95
C SER A 23 3.40 15.91 5.58
N GLY A 24 3.08 14.90 4.76
CA GLY A 24 3.70 14.73 3.45
C GLY A 24 3.25 15.79 2.44
N GLU A 25 4.23 16.35 1.74
CA GLU A 25 4.04 17.34 0.67
C GLU A 25 3.51 16.63 -0.59
N TYR A 26 2.54 17.24 -1.27
CA TYR A 26 2.08 16.84 -2.60
C TYR A 26 2.71 17.78 -3.62
N PHE A 27 3.56 17.24 -4.47
CA PHE A 27 4.26 18.02 -5.49
C PHE A 27 3.35 18.29 -6.69
N ALA A 28 3.55 19.42 -7.38
CA ALA A 28 2.68 19.83 -8.49
C ALA A 28 2.68 18.84 -9.67
N ASP A 29 3.79 18.13 -9.87
CA ASP A 29 4.00 17.12 -10.91
C ASP A 29 3.65 15.69 -10.43
N TYR A 30 3.22 15.52 -9.19
CA TYR A 30 2.83 14.22 -8.66
C TYR A 30 1.43 13.84 -9.17
N THR A 31 1.31 12.63 -9.71
CA THR A 31 0.03 12.03 -10.10
C THR A 31 -0.06 10.63 -9.49
N PHE A 32 -1.17 10.33 -8.82
CA PHE A 32 -1.43 9.00 -8.28
C PHE A 32 -1.80 8.04 -9.41
N ALA A 33 -1.10 6.91 -9.46
CA ALA A 33 -1.30 5.87 -10.46
C ALA A 33 -2.64 5.15 -10.20
N THR A 34 -3.56 5.20 -11.17
CA THR A 34 -4.89 4.54 -11.08
C THR A 34 -5.17 3.61 -12.25
N GLN A 35 -4.29 3.59 -13.25
CA GLN A 35 -4.50 2.95 -14.54
C GLN A 35 -4.67 1.42 -14.48
N LYS A 36 -4.21 0.77 -13.41
CA LYS A 36 -4.37 -0.68 -13.16
C LYS A 36 -5.30 -0.99 -11.99
N LEU A 37 -6.02 0.00 -11.47
CA LEU A 37 -6.92 -0.18 -10.33
C LEU A 37 -8.29 -0.68 -10.81
N ALA A 38 -8.72 -1.84 -10.31
CA ALA A 38 -10.04 -2.36 -10.57
C ALA A 38 -11.11 -1.62 -9.77
N ARG A 39 -12.34 -1.60 -10.30
CA ARG A 39 -13.50 -1.05 -9.60
C ARG A 39 -14.00 -2.05 -8.56
N VAL A 40 -14.48 -1.53 -7.45
CA VAL A 40 -15.20 -2.31 -6.43
C VAL A 40 -16.43 -2.96 -7.07
N ASP A 41 -16.71 -4.21 -6.70
CA ASP A 41 -17.93 -4.92 -7.11
C ASP A 41 -19.18 -4.06 -6.87
N ALA A 42 -19.91 -3.77 -7.95
CA ALA A 42 -21.12 -2.97 -7.92
C ALA A 42 -22.25 -3.60 -7.09
N LYS A 43 -22.21 -4.94 -6.89
CA LYS A 43 -23.14 -5.65 -6.01
C LYS A 43 -22.75 -5.54 -4.53
N GLY A 44 -21.55 -5.04 -4.24
CA GLY A 44 -21.03 -4.84 -2.88
C GLY A 44 -20.91 -6.14 -2.09
N GLN A 45 -20.81 -7.31 -2.74
CA GLN A 45 -20.79 -8.59 -2.04
C GLN A 45 -19.40 -8.94 -1.49
N LYS A 46 -18.35 -8.42 -2.13
CA LYS A 46 -16.96 -8.62 -1.74
C LYS A 46 -16.34 -7.35 -1.15
N GLN A 47 -15.46 -7.54 -0.17
CA GLN A 47 -14.62 -6.48 0.38
C GLN A 47 -13.45 -6.23 -0.58
N GLY A 48 -13.37 -5.02 -1.14
CA GLY A 48 -12.23 -4.59 -1.93
C GLY A 48 -10.96 -4.55 -1.08
N VAL A 49 -9.84 -5.00 -1.65
CA VAL A 49 -8.52 -5.03 -1.01
C VAL A 49 -7.49 -4.39 -1.94
N VAL A 50 -6.67 -3.50 -1.39
CA VAL A 50 -5.49 -2.94 -2.07
C VAL A 50 -4.25 -3.40 -1.33
N LEU A 51 -3.30 -3.99 -2.05
CA LEU A 51 -2.03 -4.42 -1.50
C LEU A 51 -1.01 -3.28 -1.59
N VAL A 52 -0.32 -2.98 -0.49
CA VAL A 52 0.72 -1.94 -0.46
C VAL A 52 2.01 -2.56 0.06
N ALA A 53 3.08 -2.53 -0.74
CA ALA A 53 4.40 -2.98 -0.32
C ALA A 53 5.30 -1.76 -0.09
N CYS A 54 5.59 -1.45 1.17
CA CYS A 54 6.55 -0.42 1.55
C CYS A 54 7.95 -1.03 1.69
N GLY A 55 8.98 -0.38 1.15
CA GLY A 55 10.34 -0.91 1.25
C GLY A 55 11.41 -0.07 0.57
N SER A 56 12.67 -0.47 0.73
CA SER A 56 13.79 0.25 0.10
C SER A 56 13.85 0.01 -1.40
N TYR A 57 13.72 -1.23 -1.87
CA TYR A 57 13.82 -1.60 -3.30
C TYR A 57 15.10 -1.08 -3.98
N SER A 58 16.24 -1.37 -3.36
CA SER A 58 17.57 -0.89 -3.77
C SER A 58 18.53 -2.07 -4.03
N PRO A 59 18.35 -2.85 -5.11
CA PRO A 59 17.30 -2.75 -6.15
C PRO A 59 16.05 -3.60 -5.85
N VAL A 60 15.01 -3.47 -6.69
CA VAL A 60 13.91 -4.45 -6.75
C VAL A 60 14.41 -5.82 -7.21
N THR A 61 13.72 -6.90 -6.83
CA THR A 61 14.05 -8.29 -7.15
C THR A 61 12.78 -9.06 -7.48
N ASN A 62 12.91 -10.22 -8.10
CA ASN A 62 11.77 -11.10 -8.41
C ASN A 62 11.04 -11.58 -7.15
N LEU A 63 11.70 -11.64 -5.99
CA LEU A 63 11.06 -12.01 -4.74
C LEU A 63 10.01 -10.98 -4.31
N HIS A 64 10.28 -9.69 -4.51
CA HIS A 64 9.31 -8.64 -4.19
C HIS A 64 8.04 -8.75 -5.06
N LEU A 65 8.21 -9.08 -6.35
CA LEU A 65 7.08 -9.33 -7.26
C LEU A 65 6.34 -10.60 -6.85
N ARG A 66 7.06 -11.67 -6.48
CA ARG A 66 6.44 -12.93 -6.05
C ARG A 66 5.59 -12.76 -4.80
N MET A 67 5.95 -11.86 -3.89
CA MET A 67 5.13 -11.54 -2.71
C MET A 67 3.74 -11.02 -3.09
N PHE A 68 3.64 -10.18 -4.12
CA PHE A 68 2.35 -9.71 -4.63
C PHE A 68 1.52 -10.86 -5.19
N GLU A 69 2.13 -11.70 -6.02
CA GLU A 69 1.44 -12.84 -6.64
C GLU A 69 0.92 -13.82 -5.58
N MET A 70 1.72 -14.13 -4.55
CA MET A 70 1.27 -14.98 -3.44
C MET A 70 0.10 -14.36 -2.65
N ALA A 71 0.15 -13.05 -2.41
CA ALA A 71 -0.94 -12.35 -1.72
C ALA A 71 -2.21 -12.29 -2.58
N ARG A 72 -2.06 -12.13 -3.90
CA ARG A 72 -3.19 -12.21 -4.85
C ARG A 72 -3.82 -13.59 -4.85
N ASP A 73 -3.02 -14.66 -4.90
CA ASP A 73 -3.53 -16.03 -4.88
C ASP A 73 -4.37 -16.27 -3.61
N TYR A 74 -3.87 -15.85 -2.44
CA TYR A 74 -4.62 -15.91 -1.18
C TYR A 74 -5.94 -15.14 -1.21
N ILE A 75 -5.93 -13.92 -1.77
CA ILE A 75 -7.15 -13.10 -1.89
C ILE A 75 -8.16 -13.76 -2.84
N ASN A 76 -7.71 -14.32 -3.95
CA ASN A 76 -8.56 -15.00 -4.92
C ASN A 76 -9.21 -16.26 -4.34
N ASP A 77 -8.47 -16.99 -3.50
CA ASP A 77 -8.98 -18.17 -2.79
C ASP A 77 -9.93 -17.81 -1.64
N THR A 78 -10.02 -16.53 -1.27
CA THR A 78 -10.88 -16.05 -0.19
C THR A 78 -12.22 -15.51 -0.74
N PRO A 79 -13.37 -16.19 -0.55
CA PRO A 79 -14.61 -15.90 -1.29
C PRO A 79 -15.18 -14.49 -1.13
N HIS A 80 -14.92 -13.84 0.02
CA HIS A 80 -15.48 -12.54 0.38
C HIS A 80 -14.52 -11.37 0.10
N LEU A 81 -13.36 -11.62 -0.48
CA LEU A 81 -12.39 -10.58 -0.85
C LEU A 81 -12.34 -10.39 -2.35
N GLN A 82 -12.00 -9.17 -2.76
CA GLN A 82 -11.72 -8.81 -4.14
C GLN A 82 -10.44 -7.97 -4.17
N LEU A 83 -9.42 -8.44 -4.88
CA LEU A 83 -8.24 -7.63 -5.14
C LEU A 83 -8.59 -6.50 -6.11
N LEU A 84 -8.28 -5.27 -5.73
CA LEU A 84 -8.45 -4.09 -6.58
C LEU A 84 -7.15 -3.68 -7.29
N GLY A 85 -6.02 -3.89 -6.64
CA GLY A 85 -4.71 -3.53 -7.20
C GLY A 85 -3.59 -3.66 -6.18
N GLY A 86 -2.36 -3.46 -6.64
CA GLY A 86 -1.16 -3.49 -5.82
C GLY A 86 -0.28 -2.27 -6.06
N TYR A 87 0.37 -1.76 -5.01
CA TYR A 87 1.30 -0.64 -5.10
C TYR A 87 2.63 -0.97 -4.43
N PHE A 88 3.72 -0.77 -5.16
CA PHE A 88 5.01 -0.52 -4.55
C PHE A 88 5.08 0.92 -4.05
N SER A 89 5.49 1.10 -2.79
CA SER A 89 5.79 2.41 -2.19
C SER A 89 7.25 2.41 -1.73
N PRO A 90 8.17 2.97 -2.54
CA PRO A 90 9.57 3.07 -2.16
C PRO A 90 9.73 4.07 -1.02
N VAL A 91 10.52 3.70 -0.01
CA VAL A 91 10.84 4.59 1.12
C VAL A 91 11.56 5.86 0.64
N SER A 92 11.40 6.97 1.36
CA SER A 92 12.21 8.19 1.17
C SER A 92 13.71 7.93 1.35
N ASP A 93 14.52 8.70 0.62
CA ASP A 93 15.98 8.71 0.79
C ASP A 93 16.40 9.19 2.20
N ALA A 94 15.51 9.92 2.91
CA ALA A 94 15.68 10.31 4.30
C ALA A 94 15.74 9.14 5.29
N TYR A 95 15.41 7.92 4.84
CA TYR A 95 15.61 6.71 5.63
C TYR A 95 17.09 6.46 5.96
N ASN A 96 18.03 7.07 5.22
CA ASN A 96 19.48 7.06 5.50
C ASN A 96 20.06 5.65 5.69
N LYS A 97 19.49 4.65 5.01
CA LYS A 97 20.06 3.29 5.00
C LYS A 97 21.39 3.31 4.23
N PRO A 98 22.48 2.74 4.76
CA PRO A 98 23.74 2.65 4.05
C PRO A 98 23.58 1.98 2.68
N GLY A 99 24.09 2.61 1.63
CA GLY A 99 23.99 2.10 0.25
C GLY A 99 22.62 2.24 -0.40
N LEU A 100 21.70 3.05 0.16
CA LEU A 100 20.42 3.34 -0.48
C LEU A 100 20.64 4.15 -1.76
N VAL A 101 20.24 3.58 -2.89
CA VAL A 101 20.26 4.25 -4.20
C VAL A 101 19.23 5.38 -4.20
N PRO A 102 19.50 6.53 -4.85
CA PRO A 102 18.53 7.63 -4.97
C PRO A 102 17.15 7.18 -5.43
N TRP A 103 16.10 7.79 -4.88
CA TRP A 103 14.72 7.35 -5.09
C TRP A 103 14.32 7.29 -6.56
N GLN A 104 14.81 8.19 -7.40
CA GLN A 104 14.47 8.26 -8.82
C GLN A 104 14.83 6.96 -9.54
N HIS A 105 16.00 6.41 -9.24
CA HIS A 105 16.44 5.14 -9.84
C HIS A 105 15.62 3.97 -9.32
N ARG A 106 15.23 3.99 -8.04
CA ARG A 106 14.43 2.92 -7.44
C ARG A 106 13.01 2.90 -8.01
N VAL A 107 12.39 4.08 -8.16
CA VAL A 107 11.11 4.23 -8.85
C VAL A 107 11.20 3.75 -10.30
N ALA A 108 12.19 4.20 -11.07
CA ALA A 108 12.36 3.77 -12.46
C ALA A 108 12.57 2.24 -12.60
N MET A 109 13.37 1.63 -11.72
CA MET A 109 13.54 0.18 -11.69
C MET A 109 12.25 -0.57 -11.33
N LEU A 110 11.47 -0.05 -10.38
CA LEU A 110 10.18 -0.62 -10.00
C LEU A 110 9.17 -0.52 -11.15
N GLU A 111 9.09 0.63 -11.81
CA GLU A 111 8.20 0.85 -12.97
C GLU A 111 8.55 -0.11 -14.11
N ALA A 112 9.82 -0.26 -14.44
CA ALA A 112 10.29 -1.24 -15.41
C ALA A 112 9.99 -2.68 -14.99
N GLY A 113 10.23 -3.02 -13.72
CA GLY A 113 9.94 -4.35 -13.16
C GLY A 113 8.45 -4.71 -13.11
N CYS A 114 7.57 -3.70 -13.06
CA CYS A 114 6.11 -3.87 -13.06
C CYS A 114 5.47 -3.65 -14.44
N ALA A 115 6.26 -3.41 -15.49
CA ALA A 115 5.74 -3.06 -16.81
C ALA A 115 4.86 -4.17 -17.41
N SER A 116 5.19 -5.44 -17.17
CA SER A 116 4.41 -6.60 -17.63
C SER A 116 3.24 -6.99 -16.73
N SER A 117 3.11 -6.37 -15.54
CA SER A 117 1.98 -6.63 -14.64
C SER A 117 0.78 -5.79 -15.06
N ASP A 118 -0.41 -6.38 -15.02
CA ASP A 118 -1.69 -5.72 -15.31
C ASP A 118 -2.38 -5.14 -14.06
N TRP A 119 -1.85 -5.39 -12.85
CA TRP A 119 -2.50 -5.03 -11.59
C TRP A 119 -1.57 -4.34 -10.55
N ILE A 120 -0.25 -4.35 -10.77
CA ILE A 120 0.74 -3.75 -9.86
C ILE A 120 1.24 -2.41 -10.44
N MET A 121 1.23 -1.38 -9.60
CA MET A 121 1.69 -0.02 -9.90
C MET A 121 2.77 0.41 -8.91
N VAL A 122 3.40 1.55 -9.19
CA VAL A 122 4.37 2.21 -8.31
C VAL A 122 3.80 3.55 -7.92
N ASP A 123 3.76 3.84 -6.63
CA ASP A 123 3.46 5.17 -6.12
C ASP A 123 4.74 5.79 -5.56
N SER A 124 5.10 6.96 -6.09
CA SER A 124 6.33 7.67 -5.71
C SER A 124 6.14 8.63 -4.54
N TRP A 125 4.93 8.77 -3.98
CA TRP A 125 4.63 9.78 -2.97
C TRP A 125 5.53 9.67 -1.74
N GLU A 126 5.66 8.48 -1.16
CA GLU A 126 6.52 8.23 0.02
C GLU A 126 7.99 8.58 -0.29
N SER A 127 8.46 8.19 -1.47
CA SER A 127 9.86 8.31 -1.87
C SER A 127 10.33 9.74 -2.05
N ARG A 128 9.40 10.64 -2.41
CA ARG A 128 9.64 12.06 -2.67
C ARG A 128 9.64 12.92 -1.40
N GLN A 129 9.21 12.37 -0.26
CA GLN A 129 9.16 13.12 0.99
C GLN A 129 10.57 13.43 1.50
N LYS A 130 10.76 14.64 2.05
CA LYS A 130 12.05 15.07 2.65
C LYS A 130 12.37 14.34 3.95
N GLU A 131 11.35 13.78 4.59
CA GLU A 131 11.46 13.06 5.86
C GLU A 131 10.87 11.66 5.73
N PHE A 132 11.37 10.74 6.56
CA PHE A 132 10.83 9.39 6.65
C PHE A 132 9.35 9.41 7.08
N GLN A 133 8.50 8.73 6.31
CA GLN A 133 7.09 8.60 6.62
C GLN A 133 6.81 7.30 7.37
N ARG A 134 6.02 7.37 8.44
CA ARG A 134 5.52 6.16 9.09
C ARG A 134 4.59 5.42 8.13
N THR A 135 4.65 4.08 8.13
CA THR A 135 3.79 3.25 7.27
C THR A 135 2.29 3.58 7.44
N ALA A 136 1.84 3.96 8.65
CA ALA A 136 0.47 4.40 8.87
C ALA A 136 0.09 5.62 8.00
N TRP A 137 0.95 6.63 7.90
CA TRP A 137 0.71 7.81 7.07
C TRP A 137 0.74 7.51 5.58
N VAL A 138 1.56 6.55 5.17
CA VAL A 138 1.57 6.05 3.79
C VAL A 138 0.23 5.39 3.47
N LEU A 139 -0.33 4.61 4.40
CA LEU A 139 -1.66 4.02 4.23
C LEU A 139 -2.77 5.06 4.23
N ASP A 140 -2.71 6.09 5.08
CA ASP A 140 -3.65 7.21 5.07
C ASP A 140 -3.61 7.95 3.72
N HIS A 141 -2.42 8.08 3.12
CA HIS A 141 -2.25 8.62 1.77
C HIS A 141 -2.96 7.73 0.73
N PHE A 142 -2.69 6.42 0.71
CA PHE A 142 -3.36 5.51 -0.22
C PHE A 142 -4.88 5.50 -0.04
N ASP A 143 -5.36 5.51 1.20
CA ASP A 143 -6.77 5.61 1.53
C ASP A 143 -7.39 6.87 0.93
N LYS A 144 -6.77 8.03 1.17
CA LYS A 144 -7.18 9.30 0.59
C LYS A 144 -7.19 9.27 -0.94
N MET A 145 -6.14 8.73 -1.58
CA MET A 145 -6.01 8.74 -3.04
C MET A 145 -6.97 7.77 -3.73
N VAL A 146 -7.26 6.63 -3.11
CA VAL A 146 -8.19 5.63 -3.67
C VAL A 146 -9.65 6.00 -3.39
N ASN A 147 -9.94 6.62 -2.24
CA ASN A 147 -11.31 6.95 -1.81
C ASN A 147 -11.73 8.40 -2.12
N GLY A 148 -10.80 9.25 -2.55
CA GLY A 148 -10.97 10.70 -2.66
C GLY A 148 -11.89 11.20 -3.78
N ASP A 149 -13.20 11.09 -3.57
CA ASP A 149 -14.26 12.07 -3.89
C ASP A 149 -15.62 11.66 -3.29
N GLY A 150 -15.63 10.96 -2.14
CA GLY A 150 -16.85 10.70 -1.36
C GLY A 150 -17.91 9.84 -2.07
N LYS A 151 -17.53 9.01 -3.04
CA LYS A 151 -18.45 8.18 -3.82
C LYS A 151 -17.97 6.74 -3.95
N ALA A 152 -18.03 5.97 -2.87
CA ALA A 152 -18.19 4.53 -2.98
C ALA A 152 -18.76 3.96 -1.68
N GLY A 153 -19.93 3.34 -1.75
CA GLY A 153 -20.38 2.45 -0.70
C GLY A 153 -19.38 1.30 -0.58
N LYS A 154 -18.78 1.17 0.62
CA LYS A 154 -17.72 0.24 1.03
C LYS A 154 -16.31 0.66 0.60
N GLU A 155 -15.56 1.18 1.57
CA GLU A 155 -14.14 1.51 1.48
C GLU A 155 -13.29 0.24 1.34
N PRO A 156 -12.28 0.22 0.45
CA PRO A 156 -11.34 -0.88 0.32
C PRO A 156 -10.45 -0.99 1.56
N ARG A 157 -10.06 -2.21 1.91
CA ARG A 157 -9.08 -2.47 2.96
C ARG A 157 -7.68 -2.43 2.39
N PHE A 158 -6.79 -1.71 3.04
CA PHE A 158 -5.37 -1.68 2.70
C PHE A 158 -4.61 -2.73 3.51
N VAL A 159 -3.82 -3.56 2.83
CA VAL A 159 -3.00 -4.60 3.45
C VAL A 159 -1.54 -4.34 3.11
N VAL A 160 -0.70 -4.25 4.16
CA VAL A 160 0.73 -4.03 3.98
C VAL A 160 1.45 -5.35 3.76
N LEU A 161 2.18 -5.45 2.65
CA LEU A 161 3.14 -6.51 2.41
C LEU A 161 4.50 -6.09 2.97
N LYS A 162 5.01 -6.84 3.96
CA LYS A 162 6.39 -6.69 4.44
C LYS A 162 7.14 -8.00 4.23
N GLN A 163 8.34 -7.90 3.68
CA GLN A 163 9.29 -9.00 3.72
C GLN A 163 9.87 -9.04 5.13
N SER A 164 9.73 -10.19 5.82
CA SER A 164 10.47 -10.40 7.07
C SER A 164 11.96 -10.36 6.75
N ARG A 165 12.72 -9.62 7.57
CA ARG A 165 14.18 -9.74 7.57
C ARG A 165 14.59 -11.07 8.16
#